data_AF-A0A929ZU95-F1
#
_entry.id   AF-A0A929ZU95-F1
#
_cell.length_a   1.000
_cell.length_b   1.000
_cell.length_c   1.000
_cell.angle_alpha   90.00
_cell.angle_beta   90.00
_cell.angle_gamma   90.00
#
_symmetry.space_group_name_H-M   'P 1'
#
loop_
_entity.id
_entity.type
_entity.pdbx_description
1 polymer ?
#
loop_
_entity_poly.entity_id
_entity_poly.type
_entity_poly.pdbx_seq_one_letter_code
_entity_poly.pdbx_strand_id
1 'polypeptide(L)'
;TSVQDISLLRLFNWDRLNANGDLQQNSNGTYGDGLFDFIQDITIDSNNGKLIFTKTQPFGNHLVSVLGSSDPKFVFSDLYTEQKRVATQSNLAQRYTIEGRYKGSGTQGISLGAINVPRGSVKVTANGVQLVEGVDYTVDYMLGVVTIINETIKSSGQAINVSLENQMTFNTQRKRFIGLNLERKINENFLIGATAVNYSETPLTQKVQYGQESVNNTMLGFNVLYNNEAPFLTRLINKVPLIKTEATSNISFRAEAAYLFPGQNKNANDQSYIDDFEQTSSKISLKDPAMWSLASKPEQNTSDPIFSTAGLTNNIAHGNGRGLISWYNIDPRFYGIGGNAPNGINASAVSNHASRRVHSGEIYTSRDYIAGEEAYLNTFDVSYYPTERGPYNLNTAAESTQDRWAGLMRPISVSNFTNSNIEYVEFWMMDPYADGNNLGTNPKLLLHLGNVSEDVLKDGKLQYENGLPTDSAPSNVSSTNWGDQPDQVPILYAFSSEGAERKAQDVGYDGLNNAQEAAKFGTTFVNPVTNLQDPAS
;
A
#
# COMPACT_ATOMS: atom_id res chain seq x y z
N THR A 1 -17.55 41.74 -2.01
CA THR A 1 -18.21 40.58 -2.67
C THR A 1 -19.32 40.07 -1.76
N SER A 2 -20.29 39.31 -2.26
CA SER A 2 -21.45 38.79 -1.48
C SER A 2 -21.05 37.93 -0.27
N VAL A 3 -19.81 37.46 -0.22
CA VAL A 3 -19.26 36.56 0.80
C VAL A 3 -18.21 37.21 1.70
N GLN A 4 -18.11 38.53 1.66
CA GLN A 4 -17.11 39.26 2.43
C GLN A 4 -17.37 39.10 3.94
N ASP A 5 -16.29 38.88 4.70
CA ASP A 5 -16.29 38.73 6.17
C ASP A 5 -17.15 37.56 6.71
N ILE A 6 -17.48 36.58 5.86
CA ILE A 6 -18.15 35.32 6.24
C ILE A 6 -17.09 34.25 6.52
N SER A 7 -17.20 33.56 7.66
CA SER A 7 -16.33 32.42 7.98
C SER A 7 -16.56 31.25 7.01
N LEU A 8 -15.53 30.44 6.75
CA LEU A 8 -15.68 29.27 5.87
C LEU A 8 -16.71 28.26 6.42
N LEU A 9 -16.81 28.11 7.76
CA LEU A 9 -17.83 27.26 8.38
C LEU A 9 -19.25 27.71 7.97
N ARG A 10 -19.55 29.00 8.06
CA ARG A 10 -20.84 29.55 7.64
C ARG A 10 -21.04 29.43 6.13
N LEU A 11 -20.00 29.74 5.35
CA LEU A 11 -20.04 29.69 3.89
C LEU A 11 -20.38 28.28 3.38
N PHE A 12 -19.87 27.23 4.04
CA PHE A 12 -20.13 25.83 3.70
C PHE A 12 -21.34 25.22 4.43
N ASN A 13 -22.16 26.02 5.12
CA ASN A 13 -23.32 25.57 5.90
C ASN A 13 -22.96 24.56 6.99
N TRP A 14 -21.83 24.77 7.66
CA TRP A 14 -21.38 24.03 8.83
C TRP A 14 -21.57 24.79 10.14
N ASP A 15 -22.02 26.05 10.07
CA ASP A 15 -22.34 26.89 11.23
C ASP A 15 -23.61 27.67 10.94
N ARG A 16 -24.73 27.19 11.47
CA ARG A 16 -26.07 27.77 11.32
C ARG A 16 -26.88 27.70 12.63
N LEU A 17 -26.52 26.78 13.51
CA LEU A 17 -27.25 26.54 14.75
C LEU A 17 -26.52 27.18 15.94
N ASN A 18 -27.19 27.21 17.08
CA ASN A 18 -26.57 27.52 18.37
C ASN A 18 -26.14 26.22 19.08
N ALA A 19 -25.51 26.36 20.24
CA ALA A 19 -25.11 25.25 21.11
C ALA A 19 -26.23 24.25 21.50
N ASN A 20 -27.51 24.64 21.39
CA ASN A 20 -28.65 23.75 21.67
C ASN A 20 -29.19 23.04 20.41
N GLY A 21 -28.66 23.35 19.23
CA GLY A 21 -29.12 22.82 17.94
C GLY A 21 -30.28 23.60 17.32
N ASP A 22 -30.60 24.80 17.81
CA ASP A 22 -31.65 25.65 17.24
C ASP A 22 -31.07 26.63 16.21
N LEU A 23 -31.85 26.96 15.18
CA LEU A 23 -31.44 27.95 14.17
C LEU A 23 -31.26 29.33 14.82
N GLN A 24 -30.04 29.86 14.76
CA GLN A 24 -29.71 31.19 15.27
C GLN A 24 -29.46 32.16 14.12
N GLN A 25 -30.14 33.30 14.13
CA GLN A 25 -29.87 34.43 13.26
C GLN A 25 -29.33 35.61 14.09
N ASN A 26 -28.12 36.07 13.76
CA ASN A 26 -27.45 37.17 14.42
C ASN A 26 -27.98 38.52 13.89
N SER A 27 -27.83 39.58 14.68
CA SER A 27 -28.29 40.94 14.33
C SER A 27 -27.65 41.52 13.06
N ASN A 28 -26.52 40.95 12.62
CA ASN A 28 -25.83 41.30 11.36
C ASN A 28 -26.34 40.49 10.15
N GLY A 29 -27.41 39.70 10.30
CA GLY A 29 -28.00 38.89 9.24
C GLY A 29 -27.29 37.55 8.97
N THR A 30 -26.22 37.24 9.71
CA THR A 30 -25.51 35.94 9.61
C THR A 30 -26.21 34.86 10.45
N TYR A 31 -26.00 33.59 10.10
CA TYR A 31 -26.49 32.45 10.88
C TYR A 31 -25.37 31.83 11.73
N GLY A 32 -25.75 31.17 12.82
CA GLY A 32 -24.87 30.35 13.64
C GLY A 32 -24.08 31.09 14.73
N ASP A 33 -23.43 30.33 15.61
CA ASP A 33 -22.71 30.82 16.78
C ASP A 33 -21.19 30.92 16.58
N GLY A 34 -20.69 30.54 15.40
CA GLY A 34 -19.25 30.56 15.08
C GLY A 34 -18.55 29.22 15.30
N LEU A 35 -19.26 28.19 15.76
CA LEU A 35 -18.74 26.85 15.97
C LEU A 35 -19.27 25.90 14.88
N PHE A 36 -18.62 24.75 14.75
CA PHE A 36 -19.10 23.70 13.87
C PHE A 36 -20.36 23.05 14.47
N ASP A 37 -21.45 23.03 13.71
CA ASP A 37 -22.69 22.34 14.06
C ASP A 37 -22.45 20.84 14.11
N PHE A 38 -22.40 20.24 15.31
CA PHE A 38 -22.19 18.79 15.48
C PHE A 38 -23.55 18.07 15.46
N ILE A 39 -23.99 17.63 14.28
CA ILE A 39 -25.25 16.92 14.10
C ILE A 39 -24.97 15.56 13.46
N GLN A 40 -25.28 14.51 14.22
CA GLN A 40 -25.10 13.13 13.78
C GLN A 40 -25.84 12.89 12.45
N ASP A 41 -25.14 12.24 11.51
CA ASP A 41 -25.59 11.85 10.17
C ASP A 41 -25.93 13.02 9.21
N ILE A 42 -25.75 14.27 9.63
CA ILE A 42 -25.94 15.47 8.78
C ILE A 42 -24.60 16.15 8.51
N THR A 43 -23.87 16.50 9.57
CA THR A 43 -22.57 17.17 9.46
C THR A 43 -21.42 16.28 9.93
N ILE A 44 -21.72 15.23 10.71
CA ILE A 44 -20.71 14.26 11.15
C ILE A 44 -21.27 12.85 11.31
N ASP A 45 -20.49 11.85 10.92
CA ASP A 45 -20.64 10.47 11.38
C ASP A 45 -19.61 10.24 12.50
N SER A 46 -20.08 10.33 13.75
CA SER A 46 -19.21 10.26 14.93
C SER A 46 -18.59 8.87 15.17
N ASN A 47 -19.21 7.80 14.68
CA ASN A 47 -18.69 6.44 14.85
C ASN A 47 -17.43 6.21 14.00
N ASN A 48 -17.39 6.81 12.82
CA ASN A 48 -16.27 6.67 11.88
C ASN A 48 -15.38 7.93 11.80
N GLY A 49 -15.70 8.98 12.56
CA GLY A 49 -14.96 10.26 12.54
C GLY A 49 -15.01 10.99 11.20
N LYS A 50 -16.10 10.84 10.43
CA LYS A 50 -16.23 11.45 9.10
C LYS A 50 -16.99 12.76 9.17
N LEU A 51 -16.39 13.84 8.69
CA LEU A 51 -17.08 15.11 8.46
C LEU A 51 -17.88 15.04 7.16
N ILE A 52 -19.09 15.57 7.18
CA ILE A 52 -20.05 15.52 6.08
C ILE A 52 -20.42 16.96 5.71
N PHE A 53 -20.22 17.31 4.44
CA PHE A 53 -20.74 18.57 3.90
C PHE A 53 -22.23 18.43 3.57
N THR A 54 -23.01 19.46 3.84
CA THR A 54 -24.47 19.49 3.57
C THR A 54 -24.81 19.80 2.10
N LYS A 55 -23.81 19.74 1.22
CA LYS A 55 -23.90 19.95 -0.23
C LYS A 55 -23.16 18.83 -0.95
N THR A 56 -23.64 18.44 -2.12
CA THR A 56 -23.00 17.40 -2.95
C THR A 56 -21.66 17.84 -3.53
N GLN A 57 -21.53 19.14 -3.86
CA GLN A 57 -20.30 19.74 -4.39
C GLN A 57 -19.96 21.06 -3.67
N PRO A 58 -19.56 21.00 -2.38
CA PRO A 58 -19.31 22.19 -1.57
C PRO A 58 -18.26 23.10 -2.20
N PHE A 59 -17.16 22.55 -2.73
CA PHE A 59 -16.08 23.30 -3.39
C PHE A 59 -16.30 23.56 -4.89
N GLY A 60 -17.34 22.99 -5.48
CA GLY A 60 -17.68 23.13 -6.91
C GLY A 60 -18.88 24.04 -7.10
N ASN A 61 -20.01 23.46 -7.54
CA ASN A 61 -21.24 24.20 -7.83
C ASN A 61 -21.75 25.08 -6.68
N HIS A 62 -21.56 24.68 -5.42
CA HIS A 62 -21.95 25.51 -4.28
C HIS A 62 -21.13 26.81 -4.23
N LEU A 63 -19.80 26.75 -4.37
CA LEU A 63 -18.96 27.96 -4.45
C LEU A 63 -19.32 28.84 -5.66
N VAL A 64 -19.61 28.26 -6.83
CA VAL A 64 -20.07 29.02 -8.00
C VAL A 64 -21.33 29.81 -7.67
N SER A 65 -22.32 29.17 -7.04
CA SER A 65 -23.59 29.82 -6.67
C SER A 65 -23.40 30.96 -5.67
N VAL A 66 -22.48 30.78 -4.72
CA VAL A 66 -22.23 31.70 -3.61
C VAL A 66 -21.36 32.90 -4.05
N LEU A 67 -20.37 32.67 -4.92
CA LEU A 67 -19.51 33.70 -5.49
C LEU A 67 -20.14 34.42 -6.69
N GLY A 68 -21.17 33.84 -7.31
CA GLY A 68 -21.82 34.34 -8.51
C GLY A 68 -20.95 34.25 -9.78
N SER A 69 -19.81 33.56 -9.70
CA SER A 69 -18.87 33.37 -10.80
C SER A 69 -18.05 32.09 -10.62
N SER A 70 -17.54 31.54 -11.72
CA SER A 70 -16.65 30.37 -11.70
C SER A 70 -15.18 30.81 -11.61
N ASP A 71 -14.81 31.49 -10.51
CA ASP A 71 -13.43 31.96 -10.32
C ASP A 71 -12.48 30.76 -10.06
N PRO A 72 -11.51 30.49 -10.95
CA PRO A 72 -10.58 29.35 -10.82
C PRO A 72 -9.63 29.48 -9.62
N LYS A 73 -9.63 30.61 -8.90
CA LYS A 73 -8.87 30.76 -7.65
C LYS A 73 -9.52 30.05 -6.46
N PHE A 74 -10.82 29.80 -6.51
CA PHE A 74 -11.62 29.28 -5.40
C PHE A 74 -12.48 28.08 -5.80
N VAL A 75 -13.04 28.06 -7.00
CA VAL A 75 -13.94 26.98 -7.44
C VAL A 75 -13.11 25.77 -7.88
N PHE A 76 -13.23 24.68 -7.13
CA PHE A 76 -12.50 23.42 -7.37
C PHE A 76 -13.43 22.35 -7.97
N SER A 77 -13.82 22.56 -9.23
CA SER A 77 -14.73 21.64 -9.95
C SER A 77 -14.10 20.28 -10.22
N ASP A 78 -12.80 20.25 -10.54
CA ASP A 78 -12.05 19.02 -10.86
C ASP A 78 -12.13 17.97 -9.74
N LEU A 79 -12.29 18.41 -8.48
CA LEU A 79 -12.50 17.52 -7.33
C LEU A 79 -13.70 16.58 -7.52
N TYR A 80 -14.70 16.98 -8.30
CA TYR A 80 -15.94 16.23 -8.53
C TYR A 80 -16.08 15.68 -9.94
N THR A 81 -15.37 16.24 -10.93
CA THR A 81 -15.49 15.85 -12.34
C THR A 81 -14.32 15.00 -12.83
N GLU A 82 -13.16 15.08 -12.17
CA GLU A 82 -11.95 14.38 -12.56
C GLU A 82 -11.60 13.23 -11.60
N GLN A 83 -10.74 12.33 -12.07
CA GLN A 83 -10.17 11.30 -11.20
C GLN A 83 -9.28 11.94 -10.13
N LYS A 84 -9.26 11.35 -8.93
CA LYS A 84 -8.51 11.84 -7.77
C LYS A 84 -7.09 12.28 -8.11
N ARG A 85 -6.33 11.50 -8.89
CA ARG A 85 -4.94 11.83 -9.28
C ARG A 85 -4.84 13.17 -10.01
N VAL A 86 -5.72 13.41 -10.98
CA VAL A 86 -5.75 14.64 -11.77
C VAL A 86 -6.16 15.81 -10.87
N ALA A 87 -7.22 15.63 -10.09
CA ALA A 87 -7.68 16.64 -9.15
C ALA A 87 -6.59 17.04 -8.13
N THR A 88 -5.81 16.08 -7.61
CA THR A 88 -4.72 16.35 -6.65
C THR A 88 -3.53 17.12 -7.22
N GLN A 89 -3.36 17.12 -8.56
CA GLN A 89 -2.33 17.93 -9.23
C GLN A 89 -2.76 19.39 -9.41
N SER A 90 -4.05 19.70 -9.21
CA SER A 90 -4.54 21.07 -9.25
C SER A 90 -3.96 21.89 -8.11
N ASN A 91 -3.63 23.15 -8.38
CA ASN A 91 -3.13 24.08 -7.36
C ASN A 91 -4.14 24.33 -6.23
N LEU A 92 -5.44 24.09 -6.46
CA LEU A 92 -6.50 24.25 -5.46
C LEU A 92 -6.50 23.13 -4.42
N ALA A 93 -5.93 21.97 -4.75
CA ALA A 93 -5.87 20.82 -3.84
C ALA A 93 -5.13 21.13 -2.53
N GLN A 94 -4.17 22.07 -2.57
CA GLN A 94 -3.37 22.47 -1.42
C GLN A 94 -3.89 23.75 -0.72
N ARG A 95 -4.97 24.37 -1.21
CA ARG A 95 -5.46 25.66 -0.67
C ARG A 95 -6.53 25.52 0.40
N TYR A 96 -7.25 24.40 0.42
CA TYR A 96 -8.30 24.14 1.39
C TYR A 96 -7.80 23.13 2.43
N THR A 97 -7.56 23.61 3.65
CA THR A 97 -7.19 22.78 4.80
C THR A 97 -8.28 22.88 5.85
N ILE A 98 -8.67 21.73 6.40
CA ILE A 98 -9.62 21.64 7.51
C ILE A 98 -8.85 21.10 8.71
N GLU A 99 -8.79 21.88 9.78
CA GLU A 99 -8.16 21.49 11.03
C GLU A 99 -9.20 21.43 12.13
N GLY A 100 -9.09 20.42 12.98
CA GLY A 100 -10.02 20.20 14.09
C GLY A 100 -9.35 19.42 15.21
N ARG A 101 -9.93 19.52 16.41
CA ARG A 101 -9.53 18.72 17.58
C ARG A 101 -10.72 17.91 18.04
N TYR A 102 -10.51 16.63 18.33
CA TYR A 102 -11.52 15.75 18.90
C TYR A 102 -10.97 15.06 20.15
N LYS A 103 -11.88 14.58 20.99
CA LYS A 103 -11.56 13.75 22.15
C LYS A 103 -12.47 12.53 22.14
N GLY A 104 -11.91 11.35 22.38
CA GLY A 104 -12.70 10.13 22.56
C GLY A 104 -13.57 10.20 23.82
N SER A 105 -14.66 9.44 23.87
CA SER A 105 -15.60 9.38 25.00
C SER A 105 -15.13 8.49 26.16
N GLY A 106 -13.87 8.07 26.18
CA GLY A 106 -13.32 7.13 27.17
C GLY A 106 -13.36 7.67 28.61
N THR A 107 -13.96 6.90 29.52
CA THR A 107 -14.17 7.28 30.93
C THR A 107 -12.98 6.94 31.84
N GLN A 108 -11.99 6.18 31.37
CA GLN A 108 -10.94 5.60 32.22
C GLN A 108 -9.70 6.48 32.44
N GLY A 109 -9.67 7.69 31.90
CA GLY A 109 -8.54 8.62 32.05
C GLY A 109 -7.83 8.91 30.72
N ILE A 110 -6.69 9.57 30.81
CA ILE A 110 -5.86 9.97 29.67
C ILE A 110 -4.96 8.78 29.30
N SER A 111 -5.20 8.18 28.13
CA SER A 111 -4.32 7.14 27.60
C SER A 111 -2.97 7.73 27.19
N LEU A 112 -1.88 7.07 27.60
CA LEU A 112 -0.50 7.44 27.27
C LEU A 112 -0.07 6.92 25.89
N GLY A 113 -0.87 6.05 25.25
CA GLY A 113 -0.53 5.42 23.98
C GLY A 113 0.65 4.45 24.06
N ALA A 114 1.05 4.04 25.26
CA ALA A 114 2.14 3.11 25.52
C ALA A 114 1.74 2.13 26.62
N ILE A 115 2.09 0.85 26.47
CA ILE A 115 1.89 -0.18 27.50
C ILE A 115 3.21 -0.43 28.23
N ASN A 116 3.14 -0.85 29.50
CA ASN A 116 4.31 -1.10 30.35
C ASN A 116 5.26 0.11 30.46
N VAL A 117 4.69 1.27 30.79
CA VAL A 117 5.46 2.51 30.96
C VAL A 117 6.38 2.39 32.18
N PRO A 118 7.66 2.78 32.09
CA PRO A 118 8.57 2.78 33.25
C PRO A 118 8.03 3.61 34.41
N ARG A 119 8.12 3.06 35.63
CA ARG A 119 7.63 3.75 36.84
C ARG A 119 8.39 5.07 37.06
N GLY A 120 7.66 6.15 37.34
CA GLY A 120 8.23 7.48 37.58
C GLY A 120 8.67 8.25 36.33
N SER A 121 8.46 7.72 35.11
CA SER A 121 8.76 8.46 33.87
C SER A 121 7.67 9.45 33.47
N VAL A 122 6.47 9.30 34.02
CA VAL A 122 5.29 10.10 33.66
C VAL A 122 5.34 11.43 34.40
N LYS A 123 5.32 12.52 33.63
CA LYS A 123 5.21 13.88 34.15
C LYS A 123 3.94 14.51 33.60
N VAL A 124 3.01 14.86 34.50
CA VAL A 124 1.76 15.53 34.15
C VAL A 124 1.85 17.00 34.53
N THR A 125 1.47 17.88 33.63
CA THR A 125 1.42 19.33 33.87
C THR A 125 0.04 19.87 33.50
N ALA A 126 -0.46 20.82 34.29
CA ALA A 126 -1.67 21.59 33.98
C ALA A 126 -1.31 23.08 33.99
N ASN A 127 -1.59 23.78 32.88
CA ASN A 127 -1.29 25.21 32.72
C ASN A 127 0.16 25.60 33.09
N GLY A 128 1.13 24.72 32.79
CA GLY A 128 2.55 24.92 33.09
C GLY A 128 3.00 24.51 34.50
N VAL A 129 2.08 24.15 35.41
CA VAL A 129 2.41 23.64 36.75
C VAL A 129 2.49 22.11 36.72
N GLN A 130 3.58 21.54 37.23
CA GLN A 130 3.72 20.09 37.38
C GLN A 130 2.81 19.58 38.50
N LEU A 131 1.98 18.61 38.17
CA LEU A 131 1.09 17.93 39.11
C LEU A 131 1.85 16.87 39.92
N VAL A 132 1.33 16.55 41.10
CA VAL A 132 1.93 15.55 41.99
C VAL A 132 1.24 14.19 41.86
N GLU A 133 2.00 13.15 41.52
CA GLU A 133 1.48 11.77 41.46
C GLU A 133 1.05 11.31 42.86
N GLY A 134 -0.12 10.66 42.95
CA GLY A 134 -0.76 10.22 44.19
C GLY A 134 -1.60 11.30 44.90
N VAL A 135 -1.47 12.57 44.51
CA VAL A 135 -2.25 13.68 45.07
C VAL A 135 -3.18 14.28 44.01
N ASP A 136 -2.63 14.64 42.85
CA ASP A 136 -3.38 15.28 41.77
C ASP A 136 -3.83 14.28 40.70
N TYR A 137 -3.03 13.22 40.48
CA TYR A 137 -3.31 12.16 39.52
C TYR A 137 -2.71 10.81 39.95
N THR A 138 -3.19 9.72 39.38
CA THR A 138 -2.62 8.38 39.51
C THR A 138 -2.26 7.82 38.14
N VAL A 139 -1.26 6.95 38.08
CA VAL A 139 -0.81 6.30 36.84
C VAL A 139 -0.97 4.79 36.94
N ASP A 140 -1.71 4.19 36.02
CA ASP A 140 -1.60 2.76 35.74
C ASP A 140 -0.45 2.55 34.75
N TYR A 141 0.69 2.12 35.27
CA TYR A 141 1.90 1.90 34.47
C TYR A 141 1.82 0.67 33.56
N MET A 142 0.95 -0.30 33.87
CA MET A 142 0.79 -1.49 33.02
C MET A 142 -0.08 -1.16 31.81
N LEU A 143 -1.22 -0.52 32.05
CA LEU A 143 -2.17 -0.12 31.00
C LEU A 143 -1.77 1.19 30.31
N GLY A 144 -0.88 1.98 30.92
CA GLY A 144 -0.47 3.28 30.40
C GLY A 144 -1.58 4.30 30.45
N VAL A 145 -2.25 4.44 31.60
CA VAL A 145 -3.38 5.35 31.76
C VAL A 145 -3.15 6.30 32.93
N VAL A 146 -3.38 7.59 32.70
CA VAL A 146 -3.32 8.63 33.73
C VAL A 146 -4.74 9.05 34.14
N THR A 147 -5.05 8.92 35.41
CA THR A 147 -6.34 9.35 35.98
C THR A 147 -6.13 10.59 36.83
N ILE A 148 -6.75 11.71 36.47
CA ILE A 148 -6.75 12.92 37.29
C ILE A 148 -7.74 12.74 38.44
N ILE A 149 -7.26 12.85 39.68
CA ILE A 149 -8.06 12.68 40.89
C ILE A 149 -8.40 14.03 41.55
N ASN A 150 -7.66 15.10 41.25
CA ASN A 150 -7.97 16.44 41.75
C ASN A 150 -9.18 17.04 41.00
N GLU A 151 -10.32 17.10 41.70
CA GLU A 151 -11.60 17.59 41.15
C GLU A 151 -11.57 19.05 40.69
N THR A 152 -10.70 19.90 41.26
CA THR A 152 -10.55 21.30 40.81
C THR A 152 -9.93 21.38 39.43
N ILE A 153 -8.94 20.52 39.15
CA ILE A 153 -8.30 20.44 37.83
C ILE A 153 -9.27 19.82 36.82
N LYS A 154 -9.96 18.76 37.23
CA LYS A 154 -10.93 18.02 36.39
C LYS A 154 -12.10 18.89 35.91
N SER A 155 -12.62 19.76 36.78
CA SER A 155 -13.73 20.66 36.46
C SER A 155 -13.30 21.96 35.75
N SER A 156 -12.01 22.31 35.78
CA SER A 156 -11.51 23.59 35.25
C SER A 156 -11.42 23.67 33.73
N GLY A 157 -11.50 22.55 33.01
CA GLY A 157 -11.30 22.51 31.56
C GLY A 157 -9.88 22.86 31.10
N GLN A 158 -8.91 22.94 32.03
CA GLN A 158 -7.51 23.26 31.71
C GLN A 158 -6.87 22.17 30.84
N ALA A 159 -6.00 22.59 29.92
CA ALA A 159 -5.21 21.67 29.12
C ALA A 159 -4.19 20.93 30.01
N ILE A 160 -4.21 19.60 29.93
CA ILE A 160 -3.28 18.72 30.62
C ILE A 160 -2.29 18.18 29.60
N ASN A 161 -1.01 18.44 29.84
CA ASN A 161 0.07 17.88 29.03
C ASN A 161 0.75 16.76 29.80
N VAL A 162 0.90 15.60 29.16
CA VAL A 162 1.58 14.45 29.74
C VAL A 162 2.82 14.15 28.92
N SER A 163 3.95 13.99 29.59
CA SER A 163 5.20 13.53 29.01
C SER A 163 5.58 12.20 29.63
N LEU A 164 6.05 11.25 28.84
CA LEU A 164 6.54 9.96 29.31
C LEU A 164 7.80 9.53 28.58
N GLU A 165 8.62 8.73 29.25
CA GLU A 165 9.63 7.90 28.59
C GLU A 165 8.96 6.64 28.04
N ASN A 166 9.09 6.38 26.74
CA ASN A 166 8.54 5.19 26.12
C ASN A 166 9.67 4.28 25.60
N GLN A 167 9.74 3.06 26.14
CA GLN A 167 10.75 2.05 25.78
C GLN A 167 10.26 1.11 24.68
N MET A 168 9.48 1.58 23.71
CA MET A 168 9.06 0.71 22.60
C MET A 168 10.29 0.16 21.85
N THR A 169 10.35 -1.18 21.78
CA THR A 169 11.50 -1.99 21.30
C THR A 169 11.82 -1.83 19.80
N PHE A 170 11.03 -1.06 19.05
CA PHE A 170 11.15 -0.92 17.60
C PHE A 170 11.97 0.28 17.13
N ASN A 171 12.67 0.99 18.01
CA ASN A 171 13.63 2.00 17.54
C ASN A 171 14.94 1.33 17.13
N THR A 172 15.23 1.33 15.83
CA THR A 172 16.43 0.74 15.25
C THR A 172 17.67 1.62 15.40
N GLN A 173 17.51 2.91 15.71
CA GLN A 173 18.62 3.83 15.90
C GLN A 173 19.27 3.62 17.27
N ARG A 174 20.60 3.51 17.28
CA ARG A 174 21.35 3.40 18.54
C ARG A 174 21.39 4.76 19.22
N LYS A 175 20.89 4.82 20.46
CA LYS A 175 20.91 6.02 21.31
C LYS A 175 22.02 5.93 22.35
N ARG A 176 22.69 7.04 22.61
CA ARG A 176 23.72 7.21 23.65
C ARG A 176 23.38 8.41 24.51
N PHE A 177 23.22 8.18 25.81
CA PHE A 177 23.02 9.23 26.81
C PHE A 177 24.18 9.15 27.81
N ILE A 178 25.05 10.16 27.82
CA ILE A 178 26.17 10.26 28.76
C ILE A 178 26.03 11.60 29.47
N GLY A 179 26.07 11.60 30.80
CA GLY A 179 26.01 12.83 31.55
C GLY A 179 26.72 12.74 32.88
N LEU A 180 27.08 13.92 33.40
CA LEU A 180 27.61 14.13 34.72
C LEU A 180 26.71 15.13 35.43
N ASN A 181 26.25 14.79 36.63
CA ASN A 181 25.57 15.72 37.51
C ASN A 181 26.39 15.88 38.79
N LEU A 182 26.80 17.11 39.09
CA LEU A 182 27.53 17.47 40.30
C LEU A 182 26.61 18.23 41.22
N GLU A 183 26.33 17.66 42.39
CA GLU A 183 25.53 18.30 43.42
C GLU A 183 26.38 18.61 44.64
N ARG A 184 26.27 19.84 45.14
CA ARG A 184 26.89 20.29 46.36
C ARG A 184 25.84 20.77 47.34
N LYS A 185 25.67 20.00 48.42
CA LYS A 185 24.94 20.43 49.60
C LYS A 185 25.81 21.42 50.39
N ILE A 186 25.44 22.69 50.38
CA ILE A 186 26.17 23.75 51.09
C ILE A 186 25.82 23.72 52.58
N ASN A 187 24.54 23.47 52.90
CA ASN A 187 24.04 23.20 54.24
C ASN A 187 22.77 22.33 54.19
N GLU A 188 22.13 22.06 55.32
CA GLU A 188 20.93 21.21 55.40
C GLU A 188 19.76 21.69 54.53
N ASN A 189 19.73 23.00 54.25
CA ASN A 189 18.61 23.71 53.65
C ASN A 189 18.94 24.27 52.26
N PHE A 190 20.18 24.13 51.77
CA PHE A 190 20.65 24.76 50.53
C PHE A 190 21.55 23.83 49.72
N LEU A 191 21.13 23.57 48.47
CA LEU A 191 21.82 22.72 47.51
C LEU A 191 21.99 23.48 46.19
N ILE A 192 23.16 23.32 45.59
CA ILE A 192 23.46 23.78 44.25
C ILE A 192 23.87 22.57 43.41
N GLY A 193 23.38 22.48 42.18
CA GLY A 193 23.76 21.46 41.22
C GLY A 193 24.18 22.06 39.88
N ALA A 194 25.04 21.33 39.19
CA ALA A 194 25.42 21.59 37.81
C ALA A 194 25.40 20.28 37.04
N THR A 195 24.76 20.28 35.88
CA THR A 195 24.55 19.10 35.04
C THR A 195 25.17 19.33 33.67
N ALA A 196 25.85 18.33 33.12
CA ALA A 196 26.29 18.32 31.73
C ALA A 196 25.90 16.98 31.12
N VAL A 197 25.13 17.00 30.04
CA VAL A 197 24.59 15.80 29.38
C VAL A 197 24.82 15.90 27.88
N ASN A 198 25.28 14.81 27.27
CA ASN A 198 25.30 14.61 25.83
C ASN A 198 24.33 13.47 25.47
N TYR A 199 23.38 13.77 24.59
CA TYR A 199 22.46 12.82 23.98
C TYR A 199 22.75 12.73 22.49
N SER A 200 23.09 11.54 22.00
CA SER A 200 23.44 11.29 20.61
C SER A 200 22.71 10.08 20.06
N GLU A 201 22.14 10.23 18.88
CA GLU A 201 21.51 9.16 18.10
C GLU A 201 22.43 8.83 16.92
N THR A 202 22.57 7.55 16.58
CA THR A 202 23.35 7.10 15.42
C THR A 202 22.41 6.58 14.33
N PRO A 203 22.47 7.14 13.11
CA PRO A 203 21.62 6.68 12.01
C PRO A 203 22.08 5.30 11.52
N LEU A 204 21.16 4.52 10.93
CA LEU A 204 21.49 3.22 10.34
C LEU A 204 22.26 3.38 9.02
N THR A 205 21.92 4.41 8.25
CA THR A 205 22.44 4.71 6.92
C THR A 205 23.01 6.12 6.92
N GLN A 206 23.94 6.41 6.00
CA GLN A 206 24.47 7.77 5.82
C GLN A 206 23.46 8.69 5.12
N LYS A 207 22.62 8.13 4.23
CA LYS A 207 21.46 8.82 3.66
C LYS A 207 20.34 8.82 4.70
N VAL A 208 20.04 9.97 5.29
CA VAL A 208 18.94 10.15 6.25
C VAL A 208 17.83 10.97 5.61
N GLN A 209 16.59 10.50 5.78
CA GLN A 209 15.40 11.17 5.25
C GLN A 209 14.94 12.30 6.17
N TYR A 210 14.23 13.28 5.62
CA TYR A 210 13.66 14.38 6.37
C TYR A 210 12.71 13.90 7.47
N GLY A 211 12.89 14.41 8.69
CA GLY A 211 12.15 14.00 9.88
C GLY A 211 12.71 12.77 10.60
N GLN A 212 13.76 12.13 10.06
CA GLN A 212 14.47 11.01 10.69
C GLN A 212 15.93 11.37 11.04
N GLU A 213 16.25 12.66 11.07
CA GLU A 213 17.61 13.14 11.36
C GLU A 213 18.03 12.76 12.77
N SER A 214 19.22 12.17 12.88
CA SER A 214 19.80 11.83 14.17
C SER A 214 20.45 13.05 14.84
N VAL A 215 20.07 13.29 16.09
CA VAL A 215 20.60 14.43 16.87
C VAL A 215 21.88 14.08 17.62
N ASN A 216 22.66 15.10 17.95
CA ASN A 216 23.79 15.03 18.88
C ASN A 216 23.82 16.30 19.73
N ASN A 217 22.94 16.33 20.72
CA ASN A 217 22.68 17.49 21.54
C ASN A 217 23.48 17.44 22.84
N THR A 218 24.03 18.57 23.26
CA THR A 218 24.67 18.72 24.57
C THR A 218 23.92 19.74 25.40
N MET A 219 23.49 19.38 26.60
CA MET A 219 22.80 20.26 27.53
C MET A 219 23.70 20.56 28.73
N LEU A 220 23.82 21.84 29.09
CA LEU A 220 24.41 22.28 30.35
C LEU A 220 23.31 22.86 31.23
N GLY A 221 23.20 22.38 32.47
CA GLY A 221 22.20 22.76 33.44
C GLY A 221 22.82 23.27 34.73
N PHE A 222 22.09 24.15 35.41
CA PHE A 222 22.39 24.66 36.73
C PHE A 222 21.09 24.69 37.54
N ASN A 223 21.12 24.19 38.77
CA ASN A 223 19.96 24.17 39.64
C ASN A 223 20.30 24.62 41.07
N VAL A 224 19.35 25.31 41.69
CA VAL A 224 19.43 25.79 43.07
C VAL A 224 18.17 25.36 43.79
N LEU A 225 18.35 24.74 44.94
CA LEU A 225 17.29 24.32 45.83
C LEU A 225 17.54 24.93 47.21
N TYR A 226 16.59 25.71 47.70
CA TYR A 226 16.53 26.20 49.07
C TYR A 226 15.23 25.74 49.72
N ASN A 227 15.30 25.14 50.90
CA ASN A 227 14.12 24.73 51.65
C ASN A 227 14.36 24.94 53.14
N ASN A 228 13.52 25.75 53.78
CA ASN A 228 13.67 26.04 55.20
C ASN A 228 12.30 26.24 55.88
N GLU A 229 12.25 26.01 57.18
CA GLU A 229 11.06 26.29 57.97
C GLU A 229 10.85 27.82 58.08
N ALA A 230 9.59 28.24 58.03
CA ALA A 230 9.18 29.62 58.17
C ALA A 230 8.16 29.77 59.32
N PRO A 231 8.57 29.60 60.59
CA PRO A 231 7.65 29.64 61.74
C PRO A 231 6.92 30.99 61.89
N PHE A 232 7.44 32.06 61.30
CA PHE A 232 6.76 33.35 61.26
C PHE A 232 5.44 33.29 60.48
N LEU A 233 5.35 32.48 59.41
CA LEU A 233 4.12 32.28 58.63
C LEU A 233 3.09 31.50 59.45
N THR A 234 3.53 30.45 60.17
CA THR A 234 2.66 29.70 61.09
C THR A 234 2.06 30.64 62.16
N ARG A 235 2.91 31.51 62.73
CA ARG A 235 2.47 32.53 63.71
C ARG A 235 1.55 33.59 63.09
N LEU A 236 1.75 33.97 61.82
CA LEU A 236 0.90 34.92 61.11
C LEU A 236 -0.50 34.33 60.88
N ILE A 237 -0.59 33.08 60.42
CA ILE A 237 -1.85 32.35 60.22
C ILE A 237 -2.62 32.26 61.54
N ASN A 238 -1.94 31.96 62.66
CA ASN A 238 -2.55 31.86 63.99
C ASN A 238 -3.08 33.20 64.55
N LYS A 239 -2.84 34.34 63.88
CA LYS A 239 -3.47 35.63 64.22
C LYS A 239 -4.82 35.85 63.53
N VAL A 240 -5.19 35.02 62.56
CA VAL A 240 -6.50 35.08 61.90
C VAL A 240 -7.55 34.51 62.87
N PRO A 241 -8.61 35.27 63.22
CA PRO A 241 -9.66 34.78 64.12
C PRO A 241 -10.24 33.45 63.64
N LEU A 242 -10.50 32.53 64.58
CA LEU A 242 -11.09 31.19 64.35
C LEU A 242 -10.14 30.13 63.73
N ILE A 243 -8.84 30.43 63.53
CA ILE A 243 -7.84 29.46 63.02
C ILE A 243 -6.73 29.24 64.06
N LYS A 244 -6.43 27.99 64.40
CA LYS A 244 -5.26 27.59 65.19
C LYS A 244 -4.62 26.35 64.57
N THR A 245 -3.35 26.44 64.20
CA THR A 245 -2.58 25.34 63.62
C THR A 245 -1.19 25.26 64.24
N GLU A 246 -0.73 24.03 64.49
CA GLU A 246 0.64 23.71 64.92
C GLU A 246 1.48 23.15 63.76
N ALA A 247 0.89 23.01 62.58
CA ALA A 247 1.60 22.53 61.41
C ALA A 247 2.70 23.51 60.98
N THR A 248 3.95 23.03 60.91
CA THR A 248 5.11 23.82 60.50
C THR A 248 4.92 24.36 59.09
N SER A 249 5.09 25.68 58.92
CA SER A 249 5.12 26.30 57.59
C SER A 249 6.52 26.20 57.00
N ASN A 250 6.62 25.86 55.71
CA ASN A 250 7.89 25.79 54.99
C ASN A 250 7.93 26.80 53.85
N ILE A 251 9.12 27.32 53.58
CA ILE A 251 9.41 28.10 52.37
C ILE A 251 10.43 27.33 51.53
N SER A 252 10.03 26.99 50.31
CA SER A 252 10.88 26.32 49.33
C SER A 252 11.06 27.20 48.11
N PHE A 253 12.30 27.39 47.68
CA PHE A 253 12.67 28.07 46.45
C PHE A 253 13.46 27.10 45.57
N ARG A 254 13.04 26.99 44.31
CA ARG A 254 13.69 26.18 43.28
C ARG A 254 13.93 27.07 42.06
N ALA A 255 15.15 27.04 41.55
CA ALA A 255 15.51 27.69 40.30
C ALA A 255 16.35 26.75 39.47
N GLU A 256 16.01 26.61 38.19
CA GLU A 256 16.73 25.78 37.23
C GLU A 256 16.98 26.61 35.97
N ALA A 257 18.19 26.52 35.42
CA ALA A 257 18.57 27.11 34.15
C ALA A 257 19.28 26.05 33.33
N ALA A 258 18.90 25.89 32.07
CA ALA A 258 19.56 24.96 31.16
C ALA A 258 19.78 25.64 29.80
N TYR A 259 20.90 25.30 29.18
CA TYR A 259 21.25 25.72 27.83
C TYR A 259 21.53 24.48 26.97
N LEU A 260 20.87 24.42 25.82
CA LEU A 260 21.01 23.33 24.87
C LEU A 260 21.90 23.79 23.71
N PHE A 261 22.97 23.05 23.46
CA PHE A 261 23.75 23.10 22.25
C PHE A 261 23.23 22.02 21.30
N PRO A 262 22.35 22.35 20.34
CA PRO A 262 21.90 21.39 19.35
C PRO A 262 23.06 21.04 18.43
N GLY A 263 23.18 19.76 18.08
CA GLY A 263 24.19 19.27 17.17
C GLY A 263 23.65 18.13 16.32
N GLN A 264 24.35 17.83 15.24
CA GLN A 264 23.99 16.77 14.30
C GLN A 264 25.01 15.62 14.38
N ASN A 265 24.58 14.40 14.09
CA ASN A 265 25.50 13.28 13.99
C ASN A 265 26.28 13.34 12.67
N LYS A 266 27.62 13.41 12.74
CA LYS A 266 28.52 13.50 11.58
C LYS A 266 28.40 12.32 10.61
N ASN A 267 27.87 11.17 11.06
CA ASN A 267 27.64 10.01 10.20
C ASN A 267 26.56 10.26 9.12
N ALA A 268 25.75 11.31 9.28
CA ALA A 268 24.74 11.74 8.30
C ALA A 268 25.27 12.78 7.28
N ASN A 269 26.58 13.07 7.27
CA ASN A 269 27.23 14.03 6.36
C ASN A 269 26.56 15.42 6.29
N ASP A 270 25.91 15.85 7.37
CA ASP A 270 25.17 17.13 7.46
C ASP A 270 24.12 17.32 6.35
N GLN A 271 23.55 16.22 5.84
CA GLN A 271 22.53 16.22 4.80
C GLN A 271 21.23 15.60 5.30
N SER A 272 20.10 16.15 4.85
CA SER A 272 18.77 15.58 5.01
C SER A 272 18.11 15.51 3.65
N TYR A 273 17.72 14.32 3.24
CA TYR A 273 17.10 14.07 1.95
C TYR A 273 15.60 14.32 2.08
N ILE A 274 15.07 15.24 1.29
CA ILE A 274 13.61 15.43 1.14
C ILE A 274 13.05 14.30 0.26
N ASP A 275 13.80 13.91 -0.75
CA ASP A 275 13.57 12.76 -1.61
C ASP A 275 14.93 12.28 -2.16
N ASP A 276 15.20 10.99 -2.09
CA ASP A 276 16.41 10.36 -2.63
C ASP A 276 16.12 9.53 -3.89
N PHE A 277 14.85 9.49 -4.32
CA PHE A 277 14.33 8.73 -5.45
C PHE A 277 14.54 7.20 -5.37
N GLU A 278 15.03 6.66 -4.26
CA GLU A 278 15.39 5.22 -4.14
C GLU A 278 14.14 4.31 -4.17
N GLN A 279 12.99 4.81 -3.71
CA GLN A 279 11.72 4.07 -3.65
C GLN A 279 10.70 4.53 -4.69
N THR A 280 11.16 5.20 -5.76
CA THR A 280 10.26 5.75 -6.80
C THR A 280 9.73 4.71 -7.76
N SER A 281 10.33 3.52 -7.80
CA SER A 281 9.90 2.43 -8.66
C SER A 281 9.40 1.25 -7.83
N SER A 282 8.21 0.78 -8.18
CA SER A 282 7.65 -0.50 -7.72
C SER A 282 7.42 -1.37 -8.94
N LYS A 283 7.81 -2.64 -8.86
CA LYS A 283 7.77 -3.56 -10.00
C LYS A 283 6.77 -4.68 -9.72
N ILE A 284 5.89 -4.93 -10.70
CA ILE A 284 5.00 -6.08 -10.70
C ILE A 284 5.62 -7.12 -11.64
N SER A 285 6.01 -8.28 -11.10
CA SER A 285 6.62 -9.31 -11.93
C SER A 285 5.59 -9.98 -12.83
N LEU A 286 5.90 -10.05 -14.13
CA LEU A 286 5.08 -10.74 -15.13
C LEU A 286 5.68 -12.09 -15.56
N LYS A 287 6.72 -12.57 -14.89
CA LYS A 287 7.55 -13.70 -15.35
C LYS A 287 7.02 -15.09 -14.98
N ASP A 288 6.01 -15.18 -14.12
CA ASP A 288 5.48 -16.47 -13.67
C ASP A 288 4.68 -17.15 -14.80
N PRO A 289 5.18 -18.27 -15.38
CA PRO A 289 4.51 -18.95 -16.49
C PRO A 289 3.11 -19.47 -16.13
N ALA A 290 2.87 -19.83 -14.87
CA ALA A 290 1.59 -20.39 -14.43
C ALA A 290 0.46 -19.35 -14.44
N MET A 291 0.80 -18.06 -14.48
CA MET A 291 -0.17 -16.97 -14.57
C MET A 291 -0.56 -16.64 -16.02
N TRP A 292 0.12 -17.24 -17.00
CA TRP A 292 -0.16 -17.07 -18.43
C TRP A 292 -0.99 -18.23 -18.97
N SER A 293 -1.87 -17.90 -19.91
CA SER A 293 -2.75 -18.82 -20.62
C SER A 293 -2.70 -18.53 -22.12
N LEU A 294 -3.23 -19.45 -22.93
CA LEU A 294 -3.34 -19.24 -24.38
C LEU A 294 -4.20 -18.01 -24.68
N ALA A 295 -3.75 -17.13 -25.57
CA ALA A 295 -4.49 -15.92 -25.89
C ALA A 295 -5.64 -16.14 -26.89
N SER A 296 -6.68 -15.32 -26.76
CA SER A 296 -7.64 -15.10 -27.84
C SER A 296 -6.95 -14.49 -29.06
N LYS A 297 -7.53 -14.67 -30.25
CA LYS A 297 -7.05 -14.00 -31.45
C LYS A 297 -7.24 -12.49 -31.32
N PRO A 298 -6.23 -11.65 -31.65
CA PRO A 298 -6.41 -10.20 -31.65
C PRO A 298 -7.42 -9.74 -32.72
N GLU A 299 -8.43 -8.97 -32.31
CA GLU A 299 -9.54 -8.57 -33.21
C GLU A 299 -9.51 -7.09 -33.62
N GLN A 300 -9.06 -6.21 -32.72
CA GLN A 300 -9.20 -4.76 -32.90
C GLN A 300 -8.01 -4.11 -33.62
N ASN A 301 -6.91 -4.84 -33.84
CA ASN A 301 -5.77 -4.35 -34.61
C ASN A 301 -6.00 -4.56 -36.12
N THR A 302 -6.93 -3.80 -36.69
CA THR A 302 -7.33 -3.92 -38.11
C THR A 302 -6.34 -3.31 -39.10
N SER A 303 -5.38 -2.52 -38.62
CA SER A 303 -4.30 -1.90 -39.40
C SER A 303 -3.17 -2.85 -39.79
N ASP A 304 -3.08 -4.03 -39.16
CA ASP A 304 -2.14 -5.11 -39.49
C ASP A 304 -2.96 -6.40 -39.75
N PRO A 305 -3.73 -6.49 -40.85
CA PRO A 305 -4.71 -7.55 -41.06
C PRO A 305 -4.03 -8.87 -41.43
N ILE A 306 -3.38 -9.52 -40.46
CA ILE A 306 -2.89 -10.90 -40.59
C ILE A 306 -4.07 -11.87 -40.33
N PHE A 307 -5.15 -11.42 -39.70
CA PHE A 307 -6.23 -12.28 -39.23
C PHE A 307 -7.57 -11.95 -39.86
N SER A 308 -7.74 -12.28 -41.15
CA SER A 308 -9.02 -12.17 -41.86
C SER A 308 -10.18 -12.90 -41.16
N THR A 309 -9.88 -13.88 -40.30
CA THR A 309 -10.86 -14.66 -39.54
C THR A 309 -11.09 -14.18 -38.10
N ALA A 310 -10.46 -13.08 -37.65
CA ALA A 310 -10.57 -12.61 -36.26
C ALA A 310 -12.00 -12.20 -35.86
N GLY A 311 -12.80 -11.67 -36.78
CA GLY A 311 -14.18 -11.27 -36.49
C GLY A 311 -15.19 -12.43 -36.44
N LEU A 312 -14.78 -13.66 -36.78
CA LEU A 312 -15.69 -14.79 -36.85
C LEU A 312 -16.05 -15.29 -35.45
N THR A 313 -17.34 -15.45 -35.16
CA THR A 313 -17.85 -15.98 -33.89
C THR A 313 -18.48 -17.34 -34.11
N ASN A 314 -18.24 -18.26 -33.18
CA ASN A 314 -18.67 -19.65 -33.24
C ASN A 314 -18.32 -20.29 -34.59
N ASN A 315 -17.07 -20.13 -35.04
CA ASN A 315 -16.60 -20.66 -36.33
C ASN A 315 -15.15 -21.11 -36.19
N ILE A 316 -14.88 -22.37 -36.53
CA ILE A 316 -13.56 -23.00 -36.41
C ILE A 316 -12.45 -22.26 -37.18
N ALA A 317 -12.79 -21.53 -38.25
CA ALA A 317 -11.83 -20.75 -39.02
C ALA A 317 -11.20 -19.59 -38.21
N HIS A 318 -11.83 -19.20 -37.10
CA HIS A 318 -11.24 -18.22 -36.17
C HIS A 318 -9.90 -18.72 -35.59
N GLY A 319 -9.71 -20.03 -35.42
CA GLY A 319 -8.45 -20.63 -34.94
C GLY A 319 -7.33 -20.71 -35.99
N ASN A 320 -7.66 -20.50 -37.28
CA ASN A 320 -6.68 -20.56 -38.38
C ASN A 320 -5.50 -19.60 -38.13
N GLY A 321 -4.33 -19.98 -38.61
CA GLY A 321 -3.09 -19.24 -38.43
C GLY A 321 -2.48 -19.37 -37.03
N ARG A 322 -3.12 -20.03 -36.04
CA ARG A 322 -2.45 -20.22 -34.74
C ARG A 322 -1.29 -21.23 -34.91
N GLY A 323 -0.08 -20.84 -34.56
CA GLY A 323 1.15 -21.65 -34.55
C GLY A 323 1.46 -22.19 -33.16
N LEU A 324 2.32 -23.21 -33.09
CA LEU A 324 2.69 -23.82 -31.82
C LEU A 324 3.52 -22.86 -30.98
N ILE A 325 3.11 -22.68 -29.72
CA ILE A 325 3.83 -21.88 -28.73
C ILE A 325 3.92 -22.66 -27.43
N SER A 326 5.02 -22.50 -26.72
CA SER A 326 5.19 -23.00 -25.36
C SER A 326 5.84 -21.92 -24.50
N TRP A 327 5.45 -21.84 -23.25
CA TRP A 327 5.97 -20.89 -22.28
C TRP A 327 6.27 -21.60 -20.97
N TYR A 328 7.44 -21.35 -20.42
CA TYR A 328 7.93 -22.09 -19.25
C TYR A 328 9.11 -21.35 -18.61
N ASN A 329 9.57 -21.90 -17.50
CA ASN A 329 10.91 -21.64 -16.98
C ASN A 329 11.63 -22.99 -16.91
N ILE A 330 12.91 -23.02 -17.28
CA ILE A 330 13.68 -24.27 -17.24
C ILE A 330 13.99 -24.63 -15.78
N ASP A 331 13.45 -25.76 -15.31
CA ASP A 331 13.64 -26.24 -13.94
C ASP A 331 15.14 -26.44 -13.62
N PRO A 332 15.62 -25.98 -12.44
CA PRO A 332 16.99 -26.20 -11.96
C PRO A 332 17.53 -27.63 -12.10
N ARG A 333 16.66 -28.66 -12.07
CA ARG A 333 17.03 -30.06 -12.28
C ARG A 333 17.71 -30.33 -13.62
N PHE A 334 17.39 -29.57 -14.67
CA PHE A 334 18.03 -29.72 -15.99
C PHE A 334 19.51 -29.34 -15.96
N TYR A 335 19.91 -28.56 -14.97
CA TYR A 335 21.30 -28.14 -14.72
C TYR A 335 21.98 -28.94 -13.60
N GLY A 336 21.38 -30.04 -13.15
CA GLY A 336 21.93 -30.91 -12.10
C GLY A 336 21.78 -30.37 -10.68
N ILE A 337 20.84 -29.44 -10.45
CA ILE A 337 20.58 -28.85 -9.14
C ILE A 337 19.32 -29.46 -8.57
N GLY A 338 19.38 -29.98 -7.34
CA GLY A 338 18.23 -30.61 -6.68
C GLY A 338 17.88 -32.01 -7.21
N GLY A 339 18.66 -32.58 -8.12
CA GLY A 339 18.48 -33.93 -8.65
C GLY A 339 19.31 -34.21 -9.90
N ASN A 340 19.18 -35.43 -10.43
CA ASN A 340 19.80 -35.81 -11.70
C ASN A 340 19.05 -35.18 -12.87
N ALA A 341 19.79 -34.65 -13.84
CA ALA A 341 19.20 -34.20 -15.10
C ALA A 341 18.52 -35.39 -15.81
N PRO A 342 17.38 -35.15 -16.51
CA PRO A 342 16.72 -36.19 -17.30
C PRO A 342 17.67 -36.82 -18.35
N ASN A 343 17.42 -38.10 -18.69
CA ASN A 343 18.17 -38.79 -19.74
C ASN A 343 18.09 -38.01 -21.07
N GLY A 344 19.24 -37.84 -21.73
CA GLY A 344 19.36 -37.09 -22.99
C GLY A 344 19.76 -35.63 -22.82
N ILE A 345 19.69 -35.07 -21.61
CA ILE A 345 20.21 -33.73 -21.31
C ILE A 345 21.70 -33.85 -20.98
N ASN A 346 22.53 -33.15 -21.75
CA ASN A 346 23.98 -33.08 -21.55
C ASN A 346 24.44 -31.62 -21.47
N ALA A 347 25.71 -31.38 -21.12
CA ALA A 347 26.25 -30.03 -20.99
C ALA A 347 26.05 -29.18 -22.26
N SER A 348 26.21 -29.77 -23.45
CA SER A 348 26.01 -29.07 -24.71
C SER A 348 24.55 -28.65 -24.94
N ALA A 349 23.58 -29.45 -24.48
CA ALA A 349 22.15 -29.16 -24.60
C ALA A 349 21.72 -27.93 -23.79
N VAL A 350 22.41 -27.63 -22.68
CA VAL A 350 22.11 -26.51 -21.77
C VAL A 350 23.14 -25.37 -21.81
N SER A 351 24.04 -25.38 -22.81
CA SER A 351 25.08 -24.35 -22.97
C SER A 351 24.73 -23.28 -24.01
N ASN A 352 23.67 -23.46 -24.81
CA ASN A 352 23.23 -22.46 -25.79
C ASN A 352 22.51 -21.29 -25.10
N HIS A 353 22.43 -20.14 -25.78
CA HIS A 353 21.83 -18.93 -25.22
C HIS A 353 20.33 -19.08 -24.92
N ALA A 354 19.62 -19.94 -25.67
CA ALA A 354 18.19 -20.20 -25.44
C ALA A 354 17.87 -21.06 -24.20
N SER A 355 18.83 -21.83 -23.68
CA SER A 355 18.58 -22.81 -22.60
C SER A 355 19.54 -22.74 -21.43
N ARG A 356 20.56 -21.87 -21.47
CA ARG A 356 21.48 -21.70 -20.35
C ARG A 356 20.81 -20.95 -19.20
N ARG A 357 21.31 -21.17 -17.97
CA ARG A 357 20.96 -20.31 -16.84
C ARG A 357 21.56 -18.92 -17.04
N VAL A 358 20.79 -17.89 -16.66
CA VAL A 358 21.25 -16.50 -16.66
C VAL A 358 21.71 -16.12 -15.27
N HIS A 359 22.99 -15.79 -15.12
CA HIS A 359 23.53 -15.31 -13.86
C HIS A 359 23.12 -13.85 -13.63
N SER A 360 22.76 -13.49 -12.39
CA SER A 360 22.29 -12.14 -12.05
C SER A 360 23.30 -11.05 -12.42
N GLY A 361 24.60 -11.33 -12.24
CA GLY A 361 25.70 -10.44 -12.59
C GLY A 361 25.90 -10.19 -14.09
N GLU A 362 25.24 -10.94 -14.98
CA GLU A 362 25.23 -10.63 -16.42
C GLU A 362 24.34 -9.42 -16.73
N ILE A 363 23.26 -9.24 -15.95
CA ILE A 363 22.31 -8.12 -16.11
C ILE A 363 22.64 -7.00 -15.12
N TYR A 364 22.94 -7.35 -13.88
CA TYR A 364 23.18 -6.41 -12.78
C TYR A 364 24.66 -6.40 -12.38
N THR A 365 25.48 -5.70 -13.16
CA THR A 365 26.95 -5.68 -12.99
C THR A 365 27.44 -4.91 -11.76
N SER A 366 26.64 -3.95 -11.27
CA SER A 366 27.00 -3.07 -10.14
C SER A 366 26.28 -3.41 -8.84
N ARG A 367 25.60 -4.56 -8.77
CA ARG A 367 24.88 -5.00 -7.57
C ARG A 367 25.73 -5.97 -6.77
N ASP A 368 25.97 -5.64 -5.50
CA ASP A 368 26.64 -6.54 -4.57
C ASP A 368 25.75 -7.76 -4.28
N TYR A 369 26.33 -8.94 -4.35
CA TYR A 369 25.66 -10.19 -4.06
C TYR A 369 25.82 -10.54 -2.57
N ILE A 370 24.70 -10.80 -1.91
CA ILE A 370 24.69 -11.23 -0.51
C ILE A 370 24.78 -12.74 -0.48
N ALA A 371 25.72 -13.28 0.30
CA ALA A 371 25.89 -14.71 0.45
C ALA A 371 24.58 -15.38 0.92
N GLY A 372 24.10 -16.36 0.16
CA GLY A 372 22.84 -17.07 0.44
C GLY A 372 21.66 -16.65 -0.43
N GLU A 373 21.75 -15.56 -1.20
CA GLU A 373 20.73 -15.23 -2.21
C GLU A 373 20.80 -16.16 -3.44
N GLU A 374 19.78 -16.24 -4.28
CA GLU A 374 19.89 -17.01 -5.52
C GLU A 374 20.69 -16.22 -6.57
N ALA A 375 21.85 -16.75 -6.99
CA ALA A 375 22.73 -16.07 -7.94
C ALA A 375 22.22 -16.09 -9.38
N TYR A 376 21.30 -17.00 -9.71
CA TYR A 376 20.74 -17.18 -11.04
C TYR A 376 19.31 -16.68 -11.10
N LEU A 377 18.96 -16.05 -12.21
CA LEU A 377 17.63 -15.48 -12.41
C LEU A 377 16.70 -16.52 -13.02
N ASN A 378 15.46 -16.58 -12.52
CA ASN A 378 14.38 -17.27 -13.21
C ASN A 378 13.96 -16.45 -14.44
N THR A 379 14.01 -17.10 -15.60
CA THR A 379 13.57 -16.60 -16.91
C THR A 379 12.10 -16.92 -17.16
N PHE A 380 11.51 -16.20 -18.10
CA PHE A 380 10.21 -16.52 -18.69
C PHE A 380 10.49 -16.84 -20.16
N ASP A 381 10.66 -18.12 -20.44
CA ASP A 381 11.10 -18.62 -21.74
C ASP A 381 9.86 -18.84 -22.61
N VAL A 382 9.88 -18.30 -23.84
CA VAL A 382 8.81 -18.46 -24.82
C VAL A 382 9.40 -19.04 -26.09
N SER A 383 8.98 -20.26 -26.44
CA SER A 383 9.37 -20.92 -27.68
C SER A 383 8.21 -20.92 -28.66
N TYR A 384 8.40 -20.28 -29.82
CA TYR A 384 7.41 -20.19 -30.88
C TYR A 384 7.89 -20.93 -32.13
N TYR A 385 7.05 -21.82 -32.64
CA TYR A 385 7.34 -22.67 -33.79
C TYR A 385 6.38 -22.32 -34.94
N PRO A 386 6.74 -21.35 -35.81
CA PRO A 386 5.82 -20.84 -36.83
C PRO A 386 5.53 -21.84 -37.96
N THR A 387 6.37 -22.86 -38.14
CA THR A 387 6.15 -23.95 -39.10
C THR A 387 5.20 -25.01 -38.57
N GLU A 388 5.07 -25.09 -37.25
CA GLU A 388 4.25 -26.09 -36.58
C GLU A 388 2.87 -25.51 -36.28
N ARG A 389 1.86 -26.36 -36.42
CA ARG A 389 0.48 -26.03 -36.06
C ARG A 389 0.35 -25.90 -34.56
N GLY A 390 -0.36 -24.87 -34.10
CA GLY A 390 -0.69 -24.68 -32.69
C GLY A 390 -2.08 -25.21 -32.31
N PRO A 391 -2.41 -25.16 -31.01
CA PRO A 391 -3.67 -25.67 -30.47
C PRO A 391 -4.87 -24.90 -31.03
N TYR A 392 -5.95 -25.62 -31.32
CA TYR A 392 -7.24 -25.20 -31.86
C TYR A 392 -7.14 -24.52 -33.22
N ASN A 393 -6.09 -24.86 -33.97
CA ASN A 393 -6.01 -24.57 -35.39
C ASN A 393 -6.42 -25.79 -36.22
N LEU A 394 -7.68 -25.80 -36.64
CA LEU A 394 -8.30 -26.87 -37.42
C LEU A 394 -8.11 -26.72 -38.93
N ASN A 395 -7.27 -25.78 -39.38
CA ASN A 395 -7.09 -25.53 -40.81
C ASN A 395 -6.41 -26.72 -41.51
N THR A 396 -7.06 -27.35 -42.47
CA THR A 396 -6.47 -28.45 -43.25
C THR A 396 -5.62 -27.95 -44.42
N ALA A 397 -5.76 -26.68 -44.81
CA ALA A 397 -4.94 -26.06 -45.84
C ALA A 397 -3.53 -25.73 -45.33
N ALA A 398 -2.58 -25.63 -46.26
CA ALA A 398 -1.25 -25.11 -45.97
C ALA A 398 -1.32 -23.61 -45.65
N GLU A 399 -0.72 -23.20 -44.54
CA GLU A 399 -0.63 -21.79 -44.12
C GLU A 399 0.84 -21.36 -44.17
N SER A 400 1.12 -20.16 -44.67
CA SER A 400 2.48 -19.65 -44.66
C SER A 400 2.90 -19.24 -43.24
N THR A 401 4.20 -19.20 -42.95
CA THR A 401 4.70 -18.73 -41.66
C THR A 401 4.39 -17.26 -41.39
N GLN A 402 4.05 -16.48 -42.43
CA GLN A 402 3.67 -15.07 -42.32
C GLN A 402 2.20 -14.91 -41.87
N ASP A 403 1.37 -15.91 -42.14
CA ASP A 403 -0.03 -15.95 -41.68
C ASP A 403 -0.16 -16.52 -40.26
N ARG A 404 0.98 -16.93 -39.67
CA ARG A 404 1.03 -17.62 -38.37
C ARG A 404 1.21 -16.65 -37.22
N TRP A 405 0.49 -16.90 -36.13
CA TRP A 405 0.59 -16.16 -34.88
C TRP A 405 0.48 -17.10 -33.69
N ALA A 406 0.97 -16.65 -32.55
CA ALA A 406 0.64 -17.24 -31.27
C ALA A 406 0.65 -16.14 -30.21
N GLY A 407 -0.07 -16.36 -29.12
CA GLY A 407 -0.20 -15.35 -28.08
C GLY A 407 -0.41 -15.98 -26.72
N LEU A 408 0.06 -15.25 -25.72
CA LEU A 408 -0.14 -15.54 -24.31
C LEU A 408 -0.91 -14.37 -23.71
N MET A 409 -1.85 -14.65 -22.82
CA MET A 409 -2.56 -13.63 -22.07
C MET A 409 -2.58 -13.95 -20.59
N ARG A 410 -2.61 -12.90 -19.77
CA ARG A 410 -2.74 -13.01 -18.32
C ARG A 410 -3.55 -11.85 -17.76
N PRO A 411 -4.27 -12.04 -16.65
CA PRO A 411 -4.82 -10.93 -15.91
C PRO A 411 -3.69 -10.14 -15.21
N ILE A 412 -3.92 -8.84 -15.07
CA ILE A 412 -3.08 -7.94 -14.28
C ILE A 412 -3.90 -7.53 -13.05
N SER A 413 -3.34 -7.73 -11.86
CA SER A 413 -4.04 -7.48 -10.59
C SER A 413 -4.38 -5.99 -10.39
N VAL A 414 -3.67 -5.09 -11.08
CA VAL A 414 -3.90 -3.66 -11.05
C VAL A 414 -4.70 -3.25 -12.28
N SER A 415 -5.97 -2.90 -12.12
CA SER A 415 -6.83 -2.50 -13.24
C SER A 415 -6.66 -1.03 -13.64
N ASN A 416 -6.34 -0.14 -12.69
CA ASN A 416 -6.18 1.29 -12.96
C ASN A 416 -4.70 1.70 -12.93
N PHE A 417 -4.08 1.63 -14.11
CA PHE A 417 -2.68 2.02 -14.34
C PHE A 417 -2.42 3.49 -14.02
N THR A 418 -3.39 4.36 -14.32
CA THR A 418 -3.30 5.80 -14.07
C THR A 418 -3.17 6.11 -12.58
N ASN A 419 -4.03 5.52 -11.74
CA ASN A 419 -3.96 5.73 -10.28
C ASN A 419 -2.75 5.04 -9.65
N SER A 420 -2.29 3.93 -10.24
CA SER A 420 -1.16 3.15 -9.72
C SER A 420 0.19 3.58 -10.29
N ASN A 421 0.20 4.65 -11.11
CA ASN A 421 1.38 5.19 -11.78
C ASN A 421 2.22 4.14 -12.54
N ILE A 422 1.55 3.27 -13.31
CA ILE A 422 2.24 2.30 -14.18
C ILE A 422 2.66 3.02 -15.46
N GLU A 423 3.97 3.14 -15.67
CA GLU A 423 4.55 3.91 -16.80
C GLU A 423 5.23 3.02 -17.84
N TYR A 424 5.91 1.95 -17.40
CA TYR A 424 6.75 1.14 -18.26
C TYR A 424 6.46 -0.35 -18.13
N VAL A 425 6.60 -1.07 -19.25
CA VAL A 425 6.80 -2.51 -19.26
C VAL A 425 8.27 -2.75 -19.54
N GLU A 426 8.98 -3.26 -18.55
CA GLU A 426 10.41 -3.55 -18.63
C GLU A 426 10.64 -5.05 -18.75
N PHE A 427 11.46 -5.47 -19.72
CA PHE A 427 11.94 -6.84 -19.81
C PHE A 427 13.32 -6.88 -20.44
N TRP A 428 14.08 -7.91 -20.07
CA TRP A 428 15.37 -8.23 -20.67
C TRP A 428 15.16 -9.45 -21.56
N MET A 429 15.37 -9.28 -22.85
CA MET A 429 15.25 -10.35 -23.84
C MET A 429 16.65 -10.77 -24.28
N MET A 430 16.94 -12.07 -24.23
CA MET A 430 18.15 -12.62 -24.85
C MET A 430 18.13 -12.29 -26.33
N ASP A 431 19.28 -11.90 -26.90
CA ASP A 431 19.38 -11.72 -28.35
C ASP A 431 18.99 -13.04 -29.05
N PRO A 432 17.86 -13.09 -29.77
CA PRO A 432 17.37 -14.34 -30.34
C PRO A 432 18.25 -14.86 -31.48
N TYR A 433 19.18 -14.03 -31.97
CA TYR A 433 20.14 -14.38 -33.02
C TYR A 433 21.46 -14.93 -32.44
N ALA A 434 21.66 -14.92 -31.12
CA ALA A 434 22.94 -15.28 -30.49
C ALA A 434 23.40 -16.72 -30.77
N ASP A 435 22.45 -17.65 -30.95
CA ASP A 435 22.73 -19.06 -31.30
C ASP A 435 22.76 -19.30 -32.83
N GLY A 436 22.74 -18.25 -33.66
CA GLY A 436 22.73 -18.36 -35.12
C GLY A 436 21.35 -18.66 -35.73
N ASN A 437 20.28 -18.47 -34.96
CA ASN A 437 18.90 -18.66 -35.44
C ASN A 437 18.52 -17.60 -36.48
N ASN A 438 17.76 -18.00 -37.51
CA ASN A 438 17.18 -17.07 -38.48
C ASN A 438 15.66 -16.92 -38.22
N LEU A 439 15.25 -15.76 -37.71
CA LEU A 439 13.84 -15.45 -37.41
C LEU A 439 12.99 -15.06 -38.63
N GLY A 440 13.55 -15.13 -39.84
CA GLY A 440 12.87 -14.73 -41.07
C GLY A 440 12.90 -13.21 -41.31
N THR A 441 12.09 -12.74 -42.26
CA THR A 441 12.19 -11.38 -42.81
C THR A 441 11.48 -10.30 -42.00
N ASN A 442 10.54 -10.65 -41.12
CA ASN A 442 9.75 -9.67 -40.36
C ASN A 442 9.18 -10.24 -39.04
N PRO A 443 10.03 -10.72 -38.10
CA PRO A 443 9.55 -11.17 -36.80
C PRO A 443 8.98 -10.00 -35.98
N LYS A 444 7.81 -10.18 -35.37
CA LYS A 444 7.18 -9.17 -34.50
C LYS A 444 6.81 -9.78 -33.15
N LEU A 445 7.16 -9.07 -32.07
CA LEU A 445 6.60 -9.27 -30.74
C LEU A 445 5.64 -8.12 -30.46
N LEU A 446 4.38 -8.44 -30.18
CA LEU A 446 3.34 -7.45 -29.88
C LEU A 446 2.93 -7.58 -28.41
N LEU A 447 2.86 -6.44 -27.72
CA LEU A 447 2.36 -6.36 -26.35
C LEU A 447 1.03 -5.64 -26.36
N HIS A 448 -0.05 -6.37 -26.09
CA HIS A 448 -1.39 -5.80 -25.93
C HIS A 448 -1.65 -5.54 -24.45
N LEU A 449 -1.89 -4.27 -24.11
CA LEU A 449 -2.19 -3.82 -22.75
C LEU A 449 -3.56 -3.16 -22.74
N GLY A 450 -4.42 -3.60 -21.84
CA GLY A 450 -5.79 -3.08 -21.70
C GLY A 450 -6.80 -4.22 -21.71
N ASN A 451 -7.93 -3.98 -22.36
CA ASN A 451 -9.02 -4.95 -22.42
C ASN A 451 -8.80 -5.91 -23.59
N VAL A 452 -8.52 -7.16 -23.26
CA VAL A 452 -8.36 -8.27 -24.21
C VAL A 452 -9.53 -9.24 -23.99
N SER A 453 -9.98 -9.91 -25.06
CA SER A 453 -11.01 -10.95 -24.93
C SER A 453 -10.44 -12.15 -24.17
N GLU A 454 -11.20 -12.66 -23.20
CA GLU A 454 -10.89 -13.92 -22.51
C GLU A 454 -11.46 -15.14 -23.25
N ASP A 455 -12.24 -14.91 -24.32
CA ASP A 455 -12.84 -15.94 -25.15
C ASP A 455 -11.81 -16.49 -26.16
N VAL A 456 -11.06 -17.52 -25.74
CA VAL A 456 -9.97 -18.13 -26.53
C VAL A 456 -10.50 -18.90 -27.74
N LEU A 457 -11.59 -19.65 -27.54
CA LEU A 457 -12.35 -20.35 -28.58
C LEU A 457 -13.63 -19.60 -28.86
N LYS A 458 -13.52 -18.55 -29.67
CA LYS A 458 -14.57 -17.54 -29.84
C LYS A 458 -15.94 -18.14 -30.18
N ASP A 459 -16.79 -18.29 -29.17
CA ASP A 459 -18.20 -18.71 -29.27
C ASP A 459 -19.12 -18.06 -28.24
N GLY A 460 -18.57 -17.19 -27.37
CA GLY A 460 -19.31 -16.49 -26.33
C GLY A 460 -19.77 -17.38 -25.18
N LYS A 461 -19.19 -18.58 -25.03
CA LYS A 461 -19.48 -19.50 -23.93
C LYS A 461 -18.29 -19.63 -23.00
N LEU A 462 -18.59 -19.80 -21.70
CA LEU A 462 -17.56 -20.05 -20.71
C LEU A 462 -17.27 -21.55 -20.69
N GLN A 463 -16.09 -21.94 -21.18
CA GLN A 463 -15.59 -23.27 -20.93
C GLN A 463 -14.93 -23.37 -19.55
N TYR A 464 -15.22 -24.45 -18.83
CA TYR A 464 -14.46 -24.84 -17.64
C TYR A 464 -14.51 -26.36 -17.48
N GLU A 465 -13.36 -26.99 -17.66
CA GLU A 465 -13.17 -28.44 -17.72
C GLU A 465 -13.72 -29.18 -16.50
N ASN A 466 -13.57 -28.60 -15.32
CA ASN A 466 -14.02 -29.23 -14.08
C ASN A 466 -15.55 -29.31 -13.92
N GLY A 467 -16.32 -28.65 -14.80
CA GLY A 467 -17.78 -28.77 -14.88
C GLY A 467 -18.27 -29.81 -15.88
N LEU A 468 -17.37 -30.40 -16.68
CA LEU A 468 -17.73 -31.41 -17.66
C LEU A 468 -18.30 -32.66 -16.95
N PRO A 469 -19.29 -33.31 -17.56
CA PRO A 469 -20.02 -34.40 -16.93
C PRO A 469 -19.09 -35.59 -16.69
N THR A 470 -19.21 -36.20 -15.51
CA THR A 470 -18.56 -37.48 -15.18
C THR A 470 -19.63 -38.50 -14.81
N ASP A 471 -19.24 -39.78 -14.74
CA ASP A 471 -20.16 -40.87 -14.36
C ASP A 471 -20.77 -40.65 -12.96
N SER A 472 -20.04 -40.02 -12.04
CA SER A 472 -20.47 -39.75 -10.67
C SER A 472 -21.15 -38.39 -10.50
N ALA A 473 -20.82 -37.42 -11.37
CA ALA A 473 -21.37 -36.07 -11.37
C ALA A 473 -21.85 -35.70 -12.78
N PRO A 474 -23.07 -36.14 -13.17
CA PRO A 474 -23.65 -35.76 -14.45
C PRO A 474 -24.00 -34.28 -14.45
N SER A 475 -23.66 -33.58 -15.53
CA SER A 475 -24.01 -32.19 -15.78
C SER A 475 -24.55 -32.04 -17.20
N ASN A 476 -25.36 -31.00 -17.43
CA ASN A 476 -25.80 -30.66 -18.78
C ASN A 476 -24.70 -29.88 -19.49
N VAL A 477 -24.50 -30.19 -20.77
CA VAL A 477 -23.58 -29.47 -21.66
C VAL A 477 -24.35 -28.85 -22.80
N SER A 478 -23.91 -27.69 -23.26
CA SER A 478 -24.27 -27.15 -24.56
C SER A 478 -23.11 -27.33 -25.54
N SER A 479 -23.44 -27.45 -26.82
CA SER A 479 -22.45 -27.61 -27.88
C SER A 479 -22.34 -26.35 -28.74
N THR A 480 -21.13 -26.03 -29.15
CA THR A 480 -20.81 -25.02 -30.17
C THR A 480 -20.06 -25.69 -31.34
N ASN A 481 -19.72 -24.89 -32.36
CA ASN A 481 -18.89 -25.39 -33.45
C ASN A 481 -17.48 -25.76 -32.97
N TRP A 482 -17.03 -25.21 -31.84
CA TRP A 482 -15.80 -25.62 -31.17
C TRP A 482 -16.03 -26.87 -30.35
N GLY A 483 -16.90 -26.82 -29.35
CA GLY A 483 -16.81 -27.76 -28.26
C GLY A 483 -18.13 -28.15 -27.64
N ASP A 484 -18.01 -28.86 -26.53
CA ASP A 484 -19.04 -29.03 -25.53
C ASP A 484 -18.60 -28.30 -24.27
N GLN A 485 -19.48 -27.51 -23.67
CA GLN A 485 -19.19 -26.79 -22.43
C GLN A 485 -20.31 -26.94 -21.41
N PRO A 486 -20.02 -26.89 -20.10
CA PRO A 486 -21.05 -27.00 -19.08
C PRO A 486 -22.06 -25.84 -19.14
N ASP A 487 -23.35 -26.16 -18.95
CA ASP A 487 -24.44 -25.17 -18.96
C ASP A 487 -24.63 -24.43 -17.63
N GLN A 488 -23.88 -24.81 -16.60
CA GLN A 488 -23.98 -24.23 -15.27
C GLN A 488 -22.87 -23.20 -15.05
N VAL A 489 -23.07 -22.31 -14.08
CA VAL A 489 -22.02 -21.38 -13.65
C VAL A 489 -21.09 -22.11 -12.67
N PRO A 490 -19.76 -22.04 -12.83
CA PRO A 490 -18.83 -22.67 -11.90
C PRO A 490 -18.94 -22.04 -10.51
N ILE A 491 -19.07 -22.88 -9.47
CA ILE A 491 -18.98 -22.43 -8.07
C ILE A 491 -17.51 -22.33 -7.63
N LEU A 492 -16.67 -23.25 -8.12
CA LEU A 492 -15.25 -23.36 -7.85
C LEU A 492 -14.54 -23.92 -9.08
N TYR A 493 -13.31 -23.46 -9.32
CA TYR A 493 -12.41 -24.02 -10.32
C TYR A 493 -11.50 -25.08 -9.68
N ALA A 494 -12.03 -26.29 -9.52
CA ALA A 494 -11.29 -27.43 -9.00
C ALA A 494 -11.87 -28.72 -9.56
N PHE A 495 -10.99 -29.64 -9.99
CA PHE A 495 -11.38 -30.97 -10.43
C PHE A 495 -11.96 -31.81 -9.28
N SER A 496 -12.83 -32.75 -9.64
CA SER A 496 -13.19 -33.89 -8.79
C SER A 496 -11.95 -34.81 -8.58
N SER A 497 -12.03 -35.78 -7.67
CA SER A 497 -10.87 -36.56 -7.20
C SER A 497 -9.98 -37.19 -8.28
N GLU A 498 -8.71 -37.47 -7.96
CA GLU A 498 -7.76 -38.10 -8.90
C GLU A 498 -8.27 -39.45 -9.45
N GLY A 499 -8.08 -39.70 -10.75
CA GLY A 499 -8.44 -40.98 -11.37
C GLY A 499 -9.16 -40.83 -12.70
N ALA A 500 -10.20 -41.64 -12.91
CA ALA A 500 -10.98 -41.67 -14.14
C ALA A 500 -11.82 -40.39 -14.34
N GLU A 501 -12.32 -39.80 -13.26
CA GLU A 501 -13.12 -38.56 -13.30
C GLU A 501 -12.31 -37.39 -13.84
N ARG A 502 -11.10 -37.17 -13.29
CA ARG A 502 -10.19 -36.14 -13.83
C ARG A 502 -9.89 -36.35 -15.31
N LYS A 503 -9.67 -37.59 -15.78
CA LYS A 503 -9.43 -37.86 -17.21
C LYS A 503 -10.63 -37.56 -18.10
N ALA A 504 -11.85 -37.62 -17.57
CA ALA A 504 -13.05 -37.26 -18.32
C ALA A 504 -13.28 -35.73 -18.36
N GLN A 505 -12.72 -35.00 -17.39
CA GLN A 505 -12.85 -33.55 -17.27
C GLN A 505 -11.67 -32.78 -17.91
N ASP A 506 -10.45 -33.27 -17.76
CA ASP A 506 -9.18 -32.67 -18.24
C ASP A 506 -8.97 -33.04 -19.72
N VAL A 507 -9.64 -32.31 -20.62
CA VAL A 507 -9.77 -32.60 -22.06
C VAL A 507 -9.55 -31.39 -22.98
N GLY A 508 -9.23 -30.22 -22.44
CA GLY A 508 -8.96 -28.99 -23.17
C GLY A 508 -10.10 -27.96 -23.19
N TYR A 509 -9.88 -26.88 -23.94
CA TYR A 509 -10.75 -25.71 -24.02
C TYR A 509 -12.02 -25.93 -24.85
N ASP A 510 -12.11 -27.02 -25.58
CA ASP A 510 -13.31 -27.40 -26.33
C ASP A 510 -14.13 -28.49 -25.62
N GLY A 511 -13.62 -29.08 -24.53
CA GLY A 511 -14.36 -30.09 -23.77
C GLY A 511 -14.49 -31.42 -24.49
N LEU A 512 -13.68 -31.68 -25.50
CA LEU A 512 -13.70 -32.90 -26.29
C LEU A 512 -12.38 -33.66 -26.09
N ASN A 513 -12.47 -34.95 -25.78
CA ASN A 513 -11.27 -35.78 -25.82
C ASN A 513 -10.79 -36.00 -27.26
N ASN A 514 -9.54 -36.45 -27.42
CA ASN A 514 -8.89 -36.60 -28.72
C ASN A 514 -9.70 -37.45 -29.72
N ALA A 515 -10.43 -38.47 -29.25
CA ALA A 515 -11.25 -39.32 -30.13
C ALA A 515 -12.51 -38.59 -30.61
N GLN A 516 -13.12 -37.78 -29.75
CA GLN A 516 -14.28 -36.94 -30.07
C GLN A 516 -13.88 -35.82 -31.04
N GLU A 517 -12.75 -35.16 -30.82
CA GLU A 517 -12.24 -34.15 -31.74
C GLU A 517 -11.92 -34.73 -33.12
N ALA A 518 -11.25 -35.89 -33.19
CA ALA A 518 -10.97 -36.57 -34.45
C ALA A 518 -12.25 -36.91 -35.21
N ALA A 519 -13.32 -37.31 -34.50
CA ALA A 519 -14.63 -37.57 -35.09
C ALA A 519 -15.35 -36.30 -35.54
N LYS A 520 -15.26 -35.20 -34.76
CA LYS A 520 -15.94 -33.93 -35.05
C LYS A 520 -15.28 -33.15 -36.17
N PHE A 521 -13.95 -33.09 -36.16
CA PHE A 521 -13.16 -32.24 -37.05
C PHE A 521 -12.46 -33.01 -38.18
N GLY A 522 -12.45 -34.34 -38.13
CA GLY A 522 -11.76 -35.16 -39.13
C GLY A 522 -10.24 -35.01 -39.09
N THR A 523 -9.68 -34.67 -37.92
CA THR A 523 -8.26 -34.38 -37.76
C THR A 523 -7.44 -35.66 -37.60
N THR A 524 -6.38 -35.76 -38.38
CA THR A 524 -5.39 -36.86 -38.33
C THR A 524 -3.99 -36.33 -38.01
N PHE A 525 -3.92 -35.19 -37.32
CA PHE A 525 -2.65 -34.56 -36.99
C PHE A 525 -1.89 -35.42 -35.97
N VAL A 526 -0.58 -35.32 -35.98
CA VAL A 526 0.30 -36.03 -35.04
C VAL A 526 1.23 -35.00 -34.46
N ASN A 527 1.29 -34.96 -33.12
CA ASN A 527 2.10 -34.00 -32.41
C ASN A 527 3.57 -34.30 -32.70
N PRO A 528 4.36 -33.35 -33.22
CA PRO A 528 5.74 -33.61 -33.64
C PRO A 528 6.68 -33.92 -32.47
N VAL A 529 6.28 -33.62 -31.23
CA VAL A 529 7.09 -33.84 -30.02
C VAL A 529 6.75 -35.17 -29.36
N THR A 530 5.45 -35.50 -29.22
CA THR A 530 5.01 -36.71 -28.50
C THR A 530 4.77 -37.91 -29.42
N ASN A 531 4.68 -37.71 -30.74
CA ASN A 531 4.26 -38.70 -31.73
C ASN A 531 2.88 -39.34 -31.45
N LEU A 532 2.06 -38.70 -30.62
CA LEU A 532 0.67 -39.07 -30.42
C LEU A 532 -0.19 -38.32 -31.43
N GLN A 533 -1.39 -38.85 -31.75
CA GLN A 533 -2.38 -38.09 -32.49
C GLN A 533 -2.53 -36.74 -31.79
N ASP A 534 -2.34 -35.65 -32.54
CA ASP A 534 -2.50 -34.26 -32.11
C ASP A 534 -4.00 -33.97 -32.17
N PRO A 535 -4.72 -34.10 -31.05
CA PRO A 535 -5.96 -33.37 -30.87
C PRO A 535 -5.75 -31.89 -31.24
N ALA A 536 -6.83 -31.16 -31.48
CA ALA A 536 -6.71 -29.71 -31.54
C ALA A 536 -6.36 -29.12 -30.15
N SER A 537 -6.32 -29.92 -29.09
CA SER A 537 -6.00 -29.52 -27.72
C SER A 537 -4.55 -29.10 -27.46
#